data_AF-A0AAV2DF59-F1
#
_entry.id   AF-A0AAV2DF59-F1
#
_cell.length_a   1.000
_cell.length_b   1.000
_cell.length_c   1.000
_cell.angle_alpha   90.00
_cell.angle_beta   90.00
_cell.angle_gamma   90.00
#
_symmetry.space_group_name_H-M   'P 1'
#
loop_
_entity.id
_entity.type
_entity.pdbx_description
1 polymer ?
#
loop_
_entity_poly.entity_id
_entity_poly.type
_entity_poly.pdbx_seq_one_letter_code
_entity_poly.pdbx_strand_id
1 'polypeptide(L)'
;MILYQNWLVCNTRPTARLKFEITKPDAKPAPTVTEFSSRGPSPTFPSVLKPDIMGPGFQILAARRPNVQAHNSYFKDLYTSFNLLTADAVDHSGQPIQDSGPDQSPVTGFDLGAGQVSPNKALEPGLVYDLNSSDYVNLLCAMNFTNAQIRAITRSHHSTGSCNNICATPSLDLNYPSFVANLTADHSSHQVLEFRRTLTNVECGMATYKVAVTSFDGLEVVQSPIVATNMNSG
;
A
#
# COMPACT_ATOMS: atom_id res chain seq x y z
N MET A 1 -9.71 15.64 -29.49
CA MET A 1 -9.69 15.15 -30.89
C MET A 1 -10.57 15.96 -31.85
N ILE A 2 -11.68 16.54 -31.38
CA ILE A 2 -12.65 17.30 -32.22
C ILE A 2 -12.06 18.57 -32.86
N LEU A 3 -11.21 19.31 -32.16
CA LEU A 3 -10.64 20.59 -32.66
C LEU A 3 -9.79 20.43 -33.92
N TYR A 4 -9.05 19.31 -34.04
CA TYR A 4 -8.16 19.08 -35.18
C TYR A 4 -8.95 18.67 -36.44
N GLN A 5 -10.05 17.93 -36.26
CA GLN A 5 -10.91 17.52 -37.38
C GLN A 5 -11.63 18.72 -38.01
N ASN A 6 -12.14 19.65 -37.20
CA ASN A 6 -12.74 20.88 -37.73
C ASN A 6 -11.73 21.74 -38.50
N TRP A 7 -10.50 21.86 -38.01
CA TRP A 7 -9.44 22.63 -38.68
C TRP A 7 -9.02 22.04 -40.03
N LEU A 8 -9.01 20.70 -40.17
CA LEU A 8 -8.73 20.02 -41.44
C LEU A 8 -9.82 20.25 -42.49
N VAL A 9 -11.09 20.36 -42.06
CA VAL A 9 -12.25 20.56 -42.95
C VAL A 9 -12.39 22.02 -43.39
N CYS A 10 -12.04 22.98 -42.53
CA CYS A 10 -12.21 24.41 -42.81
C CYS A 10 -11.05 25.06 -43.58
N ASN A 11 -9.93 24.37 -43.80
CA ASN A 11 -8.75 24.92 -44.48
C ASN A 11 -8.43 24.21 -45.78
N THR A 12 -8.10 24.97 -46.81
CA THR A 12 -7.82 24.44 -48.16
C THR A 12 -6.40 23.87 -48.30
N ARG A 13 -5.48 24.17 -47.36
CA ARG A 13 -4.11 23.63 -47.29
C ARG A 13 -3.59 23.51 -45.84
N PRO A 14 -4.18 22.63 -45.02
CA PRO A 14 -3.75 22.47 -43.64
C PRO A 14 -2.30 21.97 -43.56
N THR A 15 -1.43 22.71 -42.89
CA THR A 15 -0.05 22.29 -42.58
C THR A 15 0.16 22.26 -41.07
N ALA A 16 0.66 21.15 -40.54
CA ALA A 16 1.00 21.00 -39.12
C ALA A 16 2.49 20.75 -38.94
N ARG A 17 3.03 21.15 -37.79
CA ARG A 17 4.42 20.88 -37.40
C ARG A 17 4.42 20.18 -36.04
N LEU A 18 5.12 19.05 -35.96
CA LEU A 18 5.35 18.32 -34.73
C LEU A 18 6.76 18.64 -34.23
N LYS A 19 6.88 18.92 -32.94
CA LYS A 19 8.16 19.00 -32.24
C LYS A 19 8.20 17.84 -31.24
N PHE A 20 9.22 17.01 -31.35
CA PHE A 20 9.54 15.94 -30.42
C PHE A 20 10.69 16.46 -29.55
N GLU A 21 10.85 15.99 -28.30
CA GLU A 21 11.77 16.53 -27.26
C GLU A 21 11.19 17.61 -26.34
N ILE A 22 10.01 17.39 -25.77
CA ILE A 22 9.50 18.23 -24.67
C ILE A 22 9.28 17.34 -23.45
N THR A 23 10.12 17.50 -22.43
CA THR A 23 9.84 17.06 -21.06
C THR A 23 9.20 18.22 -20.32
N LYS A 24 8.04 17.98 -19.70
CA LYS A 24 7.37 18.97 -18.84
C LYS A 24 7.47 18.51 -17.39
N PRO A 25 8.40 19.07 -16.60
CA PRO A 25 8.60 18.65 -15.22
C PRO A 25 7.43 19.04 -14.29
N ASP A 26 6.71 20.12 -14.61
CA ASP A 26 5.64 20.67 -13.76
C ASP A 26 4.24 20.18 -14.15
N ALA A 27 4.09 18.88 -14.46
CA ALA A 27 2.78 18.31 -14.71
C ALA A 27 1.91 18.37 -13.44
N LYS A 28 0.67 18.85 -13.58
CA LYS A 28 -0.31 18.95 -12.49
C LYS A 28 -1.63 18.28 -12.91
N PRO A 29 -2.33 17.57 -12.01
CA PRO A 29 -1.89 17.20 -10.66
C PRO A 29 -0.77 16.15 -10.69
N ALA A 30 0.08 16.11 -9.65
CA ALA A 30 1.07 15.05 -9.47
C ALA A 30 1.38 14.79 -7.97
N PRO A 31 1.57 13.53 -7.57
CA PRO A 31 1.39 12.32 -8.36
C PRO A 31 -0.09 11.99 -8.62
N THR A 32 -0.34 11.07 -9.54
CA THR A 32 -1.66 10.47 -9.83
C THR A 32 -1.55 8.96 -9.90
N VAL A 33 -2.62 8.25 -9.53
CA VAL A 33 -2.67 6.79 -9.69
C VAL A 33 -2.92 6.51 -11.16
N THR A 34 -2.01 5.76 -11.80
CA THR A 34 -2.17 5.46 -13.22
C THR A 34 -3.31 4.50 -13.49
N GLU A 35 -4.02 4.69 -14.60
CA GLU A 35 -5.15 3.85 -15.03
C GLU A 35 -4.79 2.34 -15.09
N PHE A 36 -3.56 2.00 -15.48
CA PHE A 36 -3.11 0.61 -15.57
C PHE A 36 -2.62 0.00 -14.23
N SER A 37 -2.60 0.78 -13.15
CA SER A 37 -2.22 0.27 -11.82
C SER A 37 -3.28 -0.71 -11.34
N SER A 38 -2.88 -1.92 -10.94
CA SER A 38 -3.79 -2.90 -10.35
C SER A 38 -4.37 -2.37 -9.04
N ARG A 39 -5.63 -2.73 -8.77
CA ARG A 39 -6.40 -2.25 -7.62
C ARG A 39 -6.77 -3.43 -6.71
N GLY A 40 -6.95 -3.14 -5.43
CA GLY A 40 -7.47 -4.10 -4.46
C GLY A 40 -8.99 -4.25 -4.51
N PRO A 41 -9.56 -5.03 -3.58
CA PRO A 41 -8.87 -5.80 -2.54
C PRO A 41 -8.08 -7.00 -3.11
N SER A 42 -7.15 -7.54 -2.33
CA SER A 42 -6.48 -8.78 -2.71
C SER A 42 -7.48 -9.95 -2.76
N PRO A 43 -7.55 -10.71 -3.87
CA PRO A 43 -8.41 -11.89 -3.95
C PRO A 43 -8.01 -13.00 -2.96
N THR A 44 -6.74 -13.05 -2.57
CA THR A 44 -6.20 -14.09 -1.69
C THR A 44 -6.45 -13.78 -0.21
N PHE A 45 -6.36 -12.50 0.17
CA PHE A 45 -6.58 -12.09 1.55
C PHE A 45 -7.17 -10.67 1.62
N PRO A 46 -8.49 -10.52 1.47
CA PRO A 46 -9.14 -9.21 1.37
C PRO A 46 -9.12 -8.42 2.69
N SER A 47 -8.84 -9.05 3.83
CA SER A 47 -8.74 -8.42 5.14
C SER A 47 -7.48 -7.57 5.34
N VAL A 48 -6.53 -7.63 4.41
CA VAL A 48 -5.35 -6.75 4.38
C VAL A 48 -5.43 -5.84 3.17
N LEU A 49 -5.22 -4.55 3.38
CA LEU A 49 -5.27 -3.54 2.33
C LEU A 49 -4.17 -3.81 1.29
N LYS A 50 -4.54 -3.80 0.02
CA LYS A 50 -3.62 -3.81 -1.11
C LYS A 50 -4.09 -2.82 -2.18
N PRO A 51 -3.19 -2.13 -2.89
CA PRO A 51 -1.73 -2.12 -2.68
C PRO A 51 -1.35 -1.47 -1.35
N ASP A 52 -0.08 -1.60 -0.94
CA ASP A 52 0.39 -1.06 0.35
C ASP A 52 0.78 0.42 0.27
N ILE A 53 1.41 0.79 -0.85
CA ILE A 53 2.02 2.10 -1.05
C ILE A 53 2.05 2.42 -2.54
N MET A 54 2.12 3.71 -2.84
CA MET A 54 2.29 4.26 -4.17
C MET A 54 3.72 4.78 -4.36
N GLY A 55 4.25 4.65 -5.58
CA GLY A 55 5.53 5.23 -5.95
C GLY A 55 5.60 5.55 -7.45
N PRO A 56 6.65 6.27 -7.90
CA PRO A 56 6.77 6.63 -9.32
C PRO A 56 6.99 5.39 -10.19
N GLY A 57 6.06 5.14 -11.12
CA GLY A 57 6.11 3.97 -12.01
C GLY A 57 5.85 4.28 -13.50
N PHE A 58 5.50 5.51 -13.85
CA PHE A 58 5.16 5.90 -15.22
C PHE A 58 6.27 6.72 -15.86
N GLN A 59 6.70 6.30 -17.07
CA GLN A 59 7.76 6.96 -17.85
C GLN A 59 9.10 7.14 -17.11
N ILE A 60 9.52 6.10 -16.38
CA ILE A 60 10.80 6.09 -15.66
C ILE A 60 11.96 5.79 -16.61
N LEU A 61 12.97 6.65 -16.64
CA LEU A 61 14.23 6.39 -17.33
C LEU A 61 15.13 5.50 -16.46
N ALA A 62 15.61 4.39 -17.04
CA ALA A 62 16.49 3.44 -16.35
C ALA A 62 17.59 2.91 -17.29
N ALA A 63 18.63 2.33 -16.70
CA ALA A 63 19.71 1.69 -17.45
C ALA A 63 19.18 0.52 -18.30
N ARG A 64 19.71 0.36 -19.52
CA ARG A 64 19.33 -0.70 -20.44
C ARG A 64 20.57 -1.34 -21.08
N ARG A 65 20.57 -2.67 -21.19
CA ARG A 65 21.60 -3.39 -21.95
C ARG A 65 21.50 -3.06 -23.45
N PRO A 66 22.58 -2.60 -24.10
CA PRO A 66 22.58 -2.46 -25.55
C PRO A 66 22.54 -3.85 -26.21
N ASN A 67 21.81 -3.98 -27.33
CA ASN A 67 21.80 -5.15 -28.23
C ASN A 67 21.05 -6.44 -27.77
N VAL A 68 19.97 -6.33 -27.00
CA VAL A 68 19.07 -7.48 -26.72
C VAL A 68 17.61 -7.11 -27.06
N GLN A 69 16.90 -7.98 -27.79
CA GLN A 69 15.44 -7.91 -27.93
C GLN A 69 14.78 -8.11 -26.55
N ALA A 70 13.72 -7.36 -26.28
CA ALA A 70 13.10 -7.27 -24.96
C ALA A 70 12.76 -8.65 -24.39
N HIS A 71 13.44 -9.04 -23.32
CA HIS A 71 13.14 -10.24 -22.56
C HIS A 71 13.31 -9.98 -21.07
N ASN A 72 12.37 -10.54 -20.31
CA ASN A 72 12.19 -10.37 -18.88
C ASN A 72 13.49 -10.61 -18.11
N SER A 73 13.84 -9.65 -17.27
CA SER A 73 14.98 -9.73 -16.37
C SER A 73 14.45 -9.76 -14.94
N TYR A 74 14.87 -10.79 -14.22
CA TYR A 74 14.59 -11.03 -12.81
C TYR A 74 15.00 -9.84 -11.95
N PHE A 75 14.11 -9.39 -11.07
CA PHE A 75 14.42 -8.43 -10.02
C PHE A 75 15.16 -9.13 -8.87
N LYS A 76 16.19 -8.47 -8.35
CA LYS A 76 16.85 -8.82 -7.09
C LYS A 76 16.15 -8.05 -5.98
N ASP A 77 15.75 -8.74 -4.92
CA ASP A 77 15.08 -8.12 -3.77
C ASP A 77 16.01 -7.09 -3.12
N LEU A 78 15.60 -5.82 -3.14
CA LEU A 78 16.17 -4.74 -2.36
C LEU A 78 15.19 -4.46 -1.22
N TYR A 79 15.47 -5.01 -0.04
CA TYR A 79 14.70 -4.68 1.16
C TYR A 79 15.20 -3.36 1.72
N THR A 80 14.29 -2.41 1.88
CA THR A 80 14.48 -1.23 2.71
C THR A 80 13.27 -1.14 3.60
N SER A 81 13.48 -0.83 4.88
CA SER A 81 12.41 -0.72 5.87
C SER A 81 11.64 0.58 5.63
N PHE A 82 10.72 0.59 4.66
CA PHE A 82 9.84 1.73 4.44
C PHE A 82 8.64 1.65 5.39
N ASN A 83 8.36 2.75 6.09
CA ASN A 83 7.18 2.84 6.96
C ASN A 83 5.98 3.41 6.19
N LEU A 84 4.91 2.61 6.05
CA LEU A 84 3.66 3.02 5.39
C LEU A 84 3.01 4.24 6.05
N LEU A 85 3.19 4.44 7.37
CA LEU A 85 2.60 5.55 8.12
C LEU A 85 3.09 6.93 7.68
N THR A 86 4.23 6.96 6.99
CA THR A 86 4.88 8.20 6.56
C THR A 86 4.57 8.58 5.11
N ALA A 87 3.77 7.78 4.41
CA ALA A 87 3.35 8.04 3.05
C ALA A 87 2.42 9.26 2.96
N ASP A 88 2.47 9.95 1.82
CA ASP A 88 1.70 11.15 1.54
C ASP A 88 0.44 10.79 0.72
N ALA A 89 -0.74 11.00 1.28
CA ALA A 89 -2.03 10.75 0.61
C ALA A 89 -2.52 11.93 -0.26
N VAL A 90 -1.74 13.01 -0.33
CA VAL A 90 -2.05 14.23 -1.08
C VAL A 90 -1.03 14.49 -2.19
N ASP A 91 -1.46 15.20 -3.21
CA ASP A 91 -0.62 15.66 -4.31
C ASP A 91 0.25 16.87 -3.91
N HIS A 92 1.11 17.32 -4.83
CA HIS A 92 1.99 18.46 -4.58
C HIS A 92 1.25 19.78 -4.28
N SER A 93 -0.06 19.84 -4.51
CA SER A 93 -0.92 21.00 -4.24
C SER A 93 -1.68 20.87 -2.90
N GLY A 94 -1.47 19.77 -2.18
CA GLY A 94 -2.16 19.46 -0.92
C GLY A 94 -3.59 18.95 -1.12
N GLN A 95 -3.98 18.60 -2.35
CA GLN A 95 -5.28 18.00 -2.65
C GLN A 95 -5.18 16.48 -2.59
N PRO A 96 -6.28 15.74 -2.32
CA PRO A 96 -6.26 14.30 -2.43
C PRO A 96 -5.72 13.86 -3.80
N ILE A 97 -4.85 12.84 -3.80
CA ILE A 97 -4.39 12.21 -5.04
C ILE A 97 -5.62 11.75 -5.85
N GLN A 98 -5.50 11.70 -7.18
CA GLN A 98 -6.59 11.30 -8.08
C GLN A 98 -6.14 10.23 -9.06
N ASP A 99 -7.12 9.59 -9.69
CA ASP A 99 -6.89 8.69 -10.81
C ASP A 99 -6.48 9.46 -12.08
N SER A 100 -5.55 8.91 -12.87
CA SER A 100 -5.10 9.50 -14.13
C SER A 100 -6.02 9.18 -15.31
N GLY A 101 -7.05 8.37 -15.11
CA GLY A 101 -8.05 8.00 -16.10
C GLY A 101 -8.93 9.19 -16.52
N PRO A 102 -9.77 8.99 -17.55
CA PRO A 102 -10.57 10.07 -18.16
C PRO A 102 -11.50 10.78 -17.17
N ASP A 103 -11.94 10.09 -16.12
CA ASP A 103 -12.92 10.61 -15.16
C ASP A 103 -12.29 11.25 -13.91
N GLN A 104 -10.95 11.19 -13.75
CA GLN A 104 -10.21 11.71 -12.59
C GLN A 104 -10.88 11.39 -11.25
N SER A 105 -11.37 10.15 -11.13
CA SER A 105 -12.18 9.74 -9.99
C SER A 105 -11.41 9.84 -8.67
N PRO A 106 -12.11 10.13 -7.55
CA PRO A 106 -11.53 9.97 -6.23
C PRO A 106 -10.96 8.56 -6.06
N VAL A 107 -9.80 8.47 -5.43
CA VAL A 107 -9.12 7.21 -5.15
C VAL A 107 -9.22 6.86 -3.66
N THR A 108 -9.10 5.57 -3.38
CA THR A 108 -9.24 4.95 -2.07
C THR A 108 -7.93 4.26 -1.67
N GLY A 109 -7.89 3.72 -0.45
CA GLY A 109 -6.77 2.86 -0.04
C GLY A 109 -6.58 1.64 -0.94
N PHE A 110 -7.62 1.15 -1.64
CA PHE A 110 -7.49 0.04 -2.59
C PHE A 110 -6.81 0.46 -3.92
N ASP A 111 -6.55 1.75 -4.11
CA ASP A 111 -5.90 2.28 -5.30
C ASP A 111 -4.44 2.67 -5.05
N LEU A 112 -4.14 3.26 -3.89
CA LEU A 112 -2.83 3.84 -3.56
C LEU A 112 -2.23 3.33 -2.24
N GLY A 113 -2.95 2.48 -1.50
CA GLY A 113 -2.54 2.06 -0.16
C GLY A 113 -2.49 3.24 0.81
N ALA A 114 -1.35 3.39 1.49
CA ALA A 114 -1.09 4.52 2.38
C ALA A 114 -0.80 5.83 1.63
N GLY A 115 -0.44 5.77 0.35
CA GLY A 115 -0.12 6.94 -0.47
C GLY A 115 1.26 6.92 -1.06
N GLN A 116 1.68 8.07 -1.58
CA GLN A 116 2.97 8.25 -2.22
C GLN A 116 4.10 8.08 -1.19
N VAL A 117 5.11 7.28 -1.52
CA VAL A 117 6.29 7.08 -0.67
C VAL A 117 7.00 8.41 -0.35
N SER A 118 7.35 8.59 0.93
CA SER A 118 8.06 9.76 1.45
C SER A 118 9.37 9.35 2.16
N PRO A 119 10.48 9.18 1.41
CA PRO A 119 11.70 8.56 1.96
C PRO A 119 12.29 9.28 3.17
N ASN A 120 12.27 10.61 3.17
CA ASN A 120 12.82 11.40 4.28
C ASN A 120 11.98 11.26 5.56
N LYS A 121 10.65 11.21 5.45
CA LYS A 121 9.77 10.96 6.59
C LYS A 121 9.91 9.52 7.09
N ALA A 122 10.09 8.57 6.17
CA ALA A 122 10.26 7.15 6.51
C ALA A 122 11.53 6.84 7.31
N LEU A 123 12.53 7.73 7.32
CA LEU A 123 13.76 7.57 8.09
C LEU A 123 13.52 7.70 9.60
N GLU A 124 12.62 8.58 10.00
CA GLU A 124 12.31 8.89 11.41
C GLU A 124 10.79 8.80 11.63
N PRO A 125 10.21 7.59 11.61
CA PRO A 125 8.77 7.43 11.61
C PRO A 125 8.10 7.61 12.99
N GLY A 126 8.89 7.70 14.07
CA GLY A 126 8.41 7.72 15.45
C GLY A 126 7.92 6.37 15.94
N LEU A 127 6.82 5.89 15.36
CA LEU A 127 6.20 4.61 15.69
C LEU A 127 6.21 3.64 14.50
N VAL A 128 6.33 2.36 14.81
CA VAL A 128 6.26 1.27 13.81
C VAL A 128 5.26 0.20 14.26
N TYR A 129 4.66 -0.47 13.27
CA TYR A 129 3.91 -1.70 13.48
C TYR A 129 4.86 -2.87 13.24
N ASP A 130 5.40 -3.44 14.32
CA ASP A 130 6.33 -4.55 14.21
C ASP A 130 5.61 -5.88 13.93
N LEU A 131 6.23 -6.66 13.05
CA LEU A 131 5.86 -8.02 12.70
C LEU A 131 7.12 -8.86 12.56
N ASN A 132 7.03 -10.12 12.97
CA ASN A 132 8.08 -11.10 12.80
C ASN A 132 7.60 -12.28 11.95
N SER A 133 8.53 -13.17 11.57
CA SER A 133 8.21 -14.34 10.74
C SER A 133 7.16 -15.27 11.36
N SER A 134 7.08 -15.37 12.69
CA SER A 134 6.07 -16.18 13.38
C SER A 134 4.67 -15.62 13.21
N ASP A 135 4.51 -14.30 13.12
CA ASP A 135 3.19 -13.68 12.93
C ASP A 135 2.61 -14.06 11.56
N TYR A 136 3.45 -14.10 10.51
CA TYR A 136 3.04 -14.59 9.19
C TYR A 136 2.72 -16.08 9.19
N VAL A 137 3.46 -16.90 9.96
CA VAL A 137 3.12 -18.33 10.12
C VAL A 137 1.77 -18.50 10.83
N ASN A 138 1.53 -17.74 11.90
CA ASN A 138 0.25 -17.72 12.62
C ASN A 138 -0.92 -17.30 11.71
N LEU A 139 -0.67 -16.35 10.81
CA LEU A 139 -1.63 -15.96 9.78
C LEU A 139 -1.95 -17.10 8.82
N LEU A 140 -0.92 -17.75 8.24
CA LEU A 140 -1.11 -18.88 7.34
C LEU A 140 -1.87 -20.04 8.03
N CYS A 141 -1.58 -20.28 9.31
CA CYS A 141 -2.31 -21.25 10.13
C CYS A 141 -3.80 -20.88 10.25
N ALA A 142 -4.13 -19.61 10.53
CA ALA A 142 -5.52 -19.15 10.66
C ALA A 142 -6.28 -19.12 9.32
N MET A 143 -5.56 -19.02 8.21
CA MET A 143 -6.12 -19.15 6.85
C MET A 143 -6.37 -20.61 6.43
N ASN A 144 -6.22 -21.58 7.34
CA ASN A 144 -6.42 -23.02 7.12
C ASN A 144 -5.48 -23.64 6.06
N PHE A 145 -4.28 -23.09 5.87
CA PHE A 145 -3.26 -23.79 5.09
C PHE A 145 -2.81 -25.07 5.78
N THR A 146 -2.58 -26.11 5.00
CA THR A 146 -2.01 -27.36 5.52
C THR A 146 -0.56 -27.17 5.94
N ASN A 147 -0.07 -27.96 6.90
CA ASN A 147 1.34 -27.96 7.30
C ASN A 147 2.30 -28.12 6.12
N ALA A 148 1.92 -28.89 5.10
CA ALA A 148 2.72 -29.07 3.88
C ALA A 148 2.81 -27.77 3.06
N GLN A 149 1.68 -27.07 2.89
CA GLN A 149 1.64 -25.77 2.21
C GLN A 149 2.41 -24.70 3.00
N ILE A 150 2.24 -24.63 4.32
CA ILE A 150 2.96 -23.67 5.17
C ILE A 150 4.48 -23.89 5.05
N ARG A 151 4.94 -25.13 5.09
CA ARG A 151 6.37 -25.45 4.89
C ARG A 151 6.86 -25.07 3.50
N ALA A 152 6.04 -25.30 2.47
CA ALA A 152 6.38 -24.91 1.10
C ALA A 152 6.49 -23.38 0.95
N ILE A 153 5.58 -22.61 1.55
CA ILE A 153 5.57 -21.15 1.52
C ILE A 153 6.74 -20.57 2.32
N THR A 154 6.94 -21.03 3.55
CA THR A 154 8.00 -20.56 4.46
C THR A 154 9.40 -21.06 4.09
N ARG A 155 9.48 -22.03 3.17
CA ARG A 155 10.72 -22.76 2.82
C ARG A 155 11.45 -23.30 4.07
N SER A 156 10.69 -23.64 5.11
CA SER A 156 11.25 -24.12 6.37
C SER A 156 11.76 -25.56 6.22
N HIS A 157 13.08 -25.73 6.38
CA HIS A 157 13.76 -27.02 6.31
C HIS A 157 13.82 -27.76 7.67
N HIS A 158 12.93 -27.45 8.61
CA HIS A 158 12.98 -28.10 9.92
C HIS A 158 12.69 -29.61 9.81
N SER A 159 13.68 -30.38 10.26
CA SER A 159 13.66 -31.83 10.36
C SER A 159 12.39 -32.32 11.07
N THR A 160 11.89 -33.45 10.61
CA THR A 160 10.67 -34.18 11.01
C THR A 160 10.65 -34.67 12.47
N GLY A 161 11.17 -33.88 13.42
CA GLY A 161 11.27 -34.25 14.84
C GLY A 161 11.27 -33.10 15.84
N SER A 162 11.34 -31.83 15.42
CA SER A 162 11.16 -30.69 16.35
C SER A 162 9.71 -30.19 16.29
N CYS A 163 8.80 -30.99 16.86
CA CYS A 163 7.39 -30.62 17.01
C CYS A 163 7.21 -29.66 18.18
N ASN A 164 7.52 -28.38 17.97
CA ASN A 164 6.64 -27.37 18.54
C ASN A 164 5.47 -27.22 17.57
N ASN A 165 4.24 -27.17 18.08
CA ASN A 165 3.04 -26.98 17.28
C ASN A 165 3.21 -25.75 16.37
N ILE A 166 3.40 -25.97 15.05
CA ILE A 166 3.66 -24.90 14.06
C ILE A 166 2.55 -23.83 14.12
N CYS A 167 1.33 -24.28 14.44
CA CYS A 167 0.15 -23.44 14.59
C CYS A 167 -0.26 -23.35 16.06
N ALA A 168 0.69 -23.03 16.95
CA ALA A 168 0.40 -22.89 18.38
C ALA A 168 -0.59 -21.75 18.67
N THR A 169 -0.52 -20.65 17.91
CA THR A 169 -1.33 -19.44 18.13
C THR A 169 -1.82 -18.84 16.80
N PRO A 170 -2.74 -19.50 16.07
CA PRO A 170 -3.26 -18.98 14.81
C PRO A 170 -4.01 -17.65 15.02
N SER A 171 -3.79 -16.65 14.17
CA SER A 171 -4.50 -15.36 14.20
C SER A 171 -4.65 -14.77 12.80
N LEU A 172 -5.84 -14.26 12.46
CA LEU A 172 -6.07 -13.45 11.26
C LEU A 172 -5.77 -11.95 11.50
N ASP A 173 -5.63 -11.54 12.76
CA ASP A 173 -5.43 -10.14 13.15
C ASP A 173 -3.94 -9.79 13.19
N LEU A 174 -3.39 -9.58 11.99
CA LEU A 174 -2.00 -9.19 11.82
C LEU A 174 -1.79 -7.75 12.35
N ASN A 175 -0.68 -7.49 13.01
CA ASN A 175 -0.26 -6.14 13.43
C ASN A 175 0.15 -5.28 12.22
N TYR A 176 -0.78 -5.03 11.31
CA TYR A 176 -0.54 -4.40 10.02
C TYR A 176 -0.93 -2.92 10.04
N PRO A 177 -0.18 -2.02 9.40
CA PRO A 177 -0.43 -0.56 9.40
C PRO A 177 -1.61 -0.12 8.52
N SER A 178 -2.67 -0.92 8.46
CA SER A 178 -3.93 -0.59 7.79
C SER A 178 -5.09 -1.36 8.41
N PHE A 179 -6.30 -0.87 8.21
CA PHE A 179 -7.53 -1.50 8.65
C PHE A 179 -8.46 -1.70 7.45
N VAL A 180 -8.98 -2.92 7.27
CA VAL A 180 -10.00 -3.21 6.27
C VAL A 180 -11.18 -3.85 6.99
N ALA A 181 -12.31 -3.15 6.97
CA ALA A 181 -13.57 -3.62 7.51
C ALA A 181 -14.46 -4.09 6.35
N ASN A 182 -14.72 -5.39 6.27
CA ASN A 182 -15.70 -5.94 5.33
C ASN A 182 -17.03 -6.11 6.07
N LEU A 183 -17.94 -5.15 5.88
CA LEU A 183 -19.26 -5.14 6.50
C LEU A 183 -20.25 -5.81 5.56
N THR A 184 -21.08 -6.73 6.09
CA THR A 184 -22.14 -7.31 5.28
C THR A 184 -23.28 -6.30 5.11
N ALA A 185 -23.97 -6.33 3.97
CA ALA A 185 -25.12 -5.45 3.70
C ALA A 185 -26.38 -5.79 4.52
N ASP A 186 -26.24 -6.55 5.61
CA ASP A 186 -27.35 -6.83 6.51
C ASP A 186 -27.63 -5.60 7.38
N HIS A 187 -28.63 -4.83 6.95
CA HIS A 187 -29.09 -3.61 7.61
C HIS A 187 -29.79 -3.86 8.96
N SER A 188 -29.93 -5.11 9.41
CA SER A 188 -30.71 -5.46 10.59
C SER A 188 -29.92 -5.54 11.90
N SER A 189 -28.58 -5.48 11.86
CA SER A 189 -27.76 -5.49 13.09
C SER A 189 -26.52 -4.60 13.00
N HIS A 190 -26.19 -3.94 14.12
CA HIS A 190 -24.92 -3.24 14.28
C HIS A 190 -23.79 -4.27 14.25
N GLN A 191 -22.92 -4.21 13.23
CA GLN A 191 -21.73 -5.03 13.14
C GLN A 191 -20.56 -4.33 13.82
N VAL A 192 -19.94 -5.00 14.79
CA VAL A 192 -18.73 -4.52 15.47
C VAL A 192 -17.55 -5.36 15.02
N LEU A 193 -16.53 -4.72 14.46
CA LEU A 193 -15.25 -5.33 14.10
C LEU A 193 -14.15 -4.75 15.01
N GLU A 194 -13.44 -5.63 15.70
CA GLU A 194 -12.33 -5.26 16.57
C GLU A 194 -11.00 -5.57 15.88
N PHE A 195 -10.06 -4.62 15.95
CA PHE A 195 -8.71 -4.76 15.44
C PHE A 195 -7.72 -4.46 16.55
N ARG A 196 -6.75 -5.34 16.78
CA ARG A 196 -5.69 -5.13 17.78
C ARG A 196 -4.40 -4.78 17.09
N ARG A 197 -3.76 -3.71 17.56
CA ARG A 197 -2.49 -3.22 17.03
C ARG A 197 -1.53 -2.89 18.16
N THR A 198 -0.26 -3.13 17.91
CA THR A 198 0.85 -2.81 18.80
C THR A 198 1.78 -1.86 18.06
N LEU A 199 2.02 -0.70 18.65
CA LEU A 199 2.94 0.31 18.14
C LEU A 199 4.21 0.28 18.98
N THR A 200 5.35 0.15 18.31
CA THR A 200 6.67 0.24 18.93
C THR A 200 7.23 1.63 18.69
N ASN A 201 7.68 2.31 19.75
CA ASN A 201 8.44 3.54 19.63
C ASN A 201 9.89 3.24 19.23
N VAL A 202 10.35 3.83 18.13
CA VAL A 202 11.71 3.66 17.60
C VAL A 202 12.60 4.88 17.82
N GLU A 203 12.09 5.94 18.47
CA GLU A 203 12.86 7.13 18.81
C GLU A 203 13.69 6.94 20.09
N CYS A 204 14.79 7.69 20.18
CA CYS A 204 15.62 7.78 21.38
C CYS A 204 14.97 8.73 22.39
N GLY A 205 13.84 8.35 22.97
CA GLY A 205 13.16 9.19 23.97
C GLY A 205 11.75 8.71 24.32
N MET A 206 11.26 9.13 25.49
CA MET A 206 9.84 8.96 25.82
C MET A 206 9.02 10.02 25.08
N ALA A 207 7.98 9.55 24.37
CA ALA A 207 7.04 10.39 23.65
C ALA A 207 5.60 9.99 23.99
N THR A 208 4.71 10.98 23.99
CA THR A 208 3.27 10.77 24.19
C THR A 208 2.54 11.10 22.90
N TYR A 209 1.84 10.11 22.34
CA TYR A 209 1.07 10.26 21.11
C TYR A 209 -0.42 10.39 21.42
N LYS A 210 -1.10 11.27 20.69
CA LYS A 210 -2.57 11.38 20.70
C LYS A 210 -3.11 10.80 19.40
N VAL A 211 -4.11 9.95 19.50
CA VAL A 211 -4.78 9.38 18.33
C VAL A 211 -5.88 10.33 17.89
N ALA A 212 -5.85 10.67 16.60
CA ALA A 212 -6.93 11.38 15.93
C ALA A 212 -7.70 10.39 15.07
N VAL A 213 -9.02 10.39 15.20
CA VAL A 213 -9.92 9.51 14.46
C VAL A 213 -10.88 10.36 13.64
N THR A 214 -10.99 10.05 12.35
CA THR A 214 -11.99 10.66 11.47
C THR A 214 -13.12 9.65 11.30
N SER A 215 -14.29 9.95 11.86
CA SER A 215 -15.52 9.19 11.63
C SER A 215 -16.26 9.71 10.40
N PHE A 216 -17.05 8.86 9.77
CA PHE A 216 -17.94 9.23 8.66
C PHE A 216 -19.36 8.76 8.99
N ASP A 217 -20.37 9.38 8.38
CA ASP A 217 -21.78 9.07 8.64
C ASP A 217 -22.06 7.56 8.46
N GLY A 218 -22.58 6.93 9.51
CA GLY A 218 -22.90 5.50 9.52
C GLY A 218 -21.78 4.57 10.01
N LEU A 219 -20.58 5.08 10.33
CA LEU A 219 -19.49 4.30 10.93
C LEU A 219 -18.93 4.98 12.19
N GLU A 220 -19.17 4.37 13.35
CA GLU A 220 -18.56 4.78 14.61
C GLU A 220 -17.25 4.02 14.84
N VAL A 221 -16.17 4.75 15.07
CA VAL A 221 -14.85 4.17 15.39
C VAL A 221 -14.56 4.48 16.84
N VAL A 222 -14.60 3.45 17.69
CA VAL A 222 -14.31 3.55 19.12
C VAL A 222 -12.89 3.04 19.38
N GLN A 223 -12.09 3.88 20.02
CA GLN A 223 -10.74 3.52 20.45
C GLN A 223 -10.74 3.07 21.92
N SER A 224 -10.12 1.92 22.20
CA SER A 224 -9.79 1.46 23.56
C SER A 224 -8.35 1.84 23.95
N PRO A 225 -8.00 1.89 25.26
CA PRO A 225 -6.79 2.57 25.74
C PRO A 225 -5.49 2.06 25.10
N ILE A 226 -4.60 3.01 24.78
CA ILE A 226 -3.25 2.76 24.28
C ILE A 226 -2.40 2.25 25.44
N VAL A 227 -1.92 1.01 25.37
CA VAL A 227 -0.83 0.54 26.24
C VAL A 227 0.48 0.72 25.48
N ALA A 228 1.10 1.89 25.60
CA ALA A 228 2.45 2.10 25.09
C ALA A 228 3.42 1.35 26.00
N THR A 229 4.00 0.26 25.51
CA THR A 229 5.07 -0.46 26.21
C THR A 229 6.41 0.05 25.69
N ASN A 230 7.14 0.81 26.52
CA ASN A 230 8.52 1.15 26.23
C ASN A 230 9.38 -0.11 26.33
N MET A 231 10.28 -0.35 25.37
CA MET A 231 11.48 -1.14 25.66
C MET A 231 12.43 -0.22 26.42
N ASN A 232 12.46 -0.35 27.75
CA ASN A 232 13.55 0.20 28.52
C ASN A 232 14.85 -0.48 28.06
N SER A 233 15.78 0.36 27.62
CA SER A 233 17.24 0.20 27.62
C SER A 233 17.75 -1.07 28.29
N GLY A 234 18.26 -2.00 27.48
CA GLY A 234 19.24 -3.01 27.87
C GLY A 234 20.54 -2.77 27.13
#